data_AF-A0AAJ0E2G5-F1
#
_entry.id   AF-A0AAJ0E2G5-F1
#
_cell.length_a   1.000
_cell.length_b   1.000
_cell.length_c   1.000
_cell.angle_alpha   90.00
_cell.angle_beta   90.00
_cell.angle_gamma   90.00
#
_symmetry.space_group_name_H-M   'P 1'
#
loop_
_entity.id
_entity.type
_entity.pdbx_description
1 polymer ?
#
loop_
_entity_poly.entity_id
_entity_poly.type
_entity_poly.pdbx_seq_one_letter_code
_entity_poly.pdbx_strand_id
1 'polypeptide(L)'
;MSEKQPPTVVEGATAGDVEEEVQPAKSAEDRKAASALASLDAGGDDSGSGQVDVDAAQKAIKGLGGATAAKKEVKNVKVDAADVALLVDELELTKPKATELLKANDGDAVKAMKAYLRS
;
A
#
# COMPACT_ATOMS: atom_id res chain seq x y z
N MET A 1 48.03 -6.89 18.60
CA MET A 1 47.04 -7.96 18.37
C MET A 1 46.15 -7.50 17.23
N SER A 2 46.29 -8.12 16.05
CA SER A 2 45.45 -7.82 14.88
C SER A 2 44.75 -9.11 14.51
N GLU A 3 43.53 -9.28 15.00
CA GLU A 3 42.66 -10.37 14.59
C GLU A 3 42.22 -10.08 13.16
N LYS A 4 42.66 -10.91 12.22
CA LYS A 4 42.36 -10.76 10.80
C LYS A 4 40.88 -11.08 10.59
N GLN A 5 40.13 -10.13 10.05
CA GLN A 5 38.70 -10.23 9.76
C GLN A 5 38.38 -11.52 8.96
N PRO A 6 37.27 -12.23 9.27
CA PRO A 6 36.86 -13.39 8.49
C PRO A 6 36.52 -12.98 7.05
N PRO A 7 36.81 -13.82 6.05
CA PRO A 7 36.73 -13.47 4.62
C PRO A 7 35.31 -13.19 4.11
N THR A 8 34.29 -13.30 4.95
CA THR A 8 32.89 -13.09 4.61
C THR A 8 32.38 -11.67 4.86
N VAL A 9 33.19 -10.80 5.47
CA VAL A 9 32.79 -9.42 5.80
C VAL A 9 33.63 -8.45 4.98
N VAL A 10 33.02 -7.86 3.95
CA VAL A 10 33.57 -6.74 3.18
C VAL A 10 32.99 -5.46 3.77
N GLU A 11 33.84 -4.61 4.33
CA GLU A 11 33.45 -3.32 4.90
C GLU A 11 33.18 -2.34 3.75
N GLY A 12 31.91 -1.95 3.55
CA GLY A 12 31.47 -1.06 2.46
C GLY A 12 30.10 -1.36 1.84
N ALA A 13 29.39 -2.41 2.27
CA ALA A 13 28.17 -2.89 1.61
C ALA A 13 26.88 -2.04 1.78
N THR A 14 26.93 -0.79 2.25
CA THR A 14 25.70 0.02 2.45
C THR A 14 25.78 1.49 2.03
N ALA A 15 26.74 1.88 1.20
CA ALA A 15 26.84 3.25 0.72
C ALA A 15 26.85 3.32 -0.81
N GLY A 16 25.63 3.35 -1.37
CA GLY A 16 25.31 4.02 -2.62
C GLY A 16 25.97 3.47 -3.87
N ASP A 17 25.32 2.50 -4.50
CA ASP A 17 25.07 2.43 -5.95
C ASP A 17 24.28 1.14 -6.21
N VAL A 18 22.96 1.24 -6.28
CA VAL A 18 22.14 0.20 -6.93
C VAL A 18 21.90 0.73 -8.34
N GLU A 19 22.97 0.92 -9.11
CA GLU A 19 22.85 0.73 -10.54
C GLU A 19 22.44 -0.73 -10.76
N GLU A 20 21.59 -0.92 -11.74
CA GLU A 20 21.00 -2.17 -12.16
C GLU A 20 22.05 -3.13 -12.71
N GLU A 21 22.99 -3.57 -11.88
CA GLU A 21 23.95 -4.61 -12.23
C GLU A 21 23.28 -5.96 -11.98
N VAL A 22 22.50 -6.39 -12.98
CA VAL A 22 22.00 -7.76 -13.07
C VAL A 22 23.22 -8.68 -13.11
N GLN A 23 23.60 -9.25 -11.96
CA GLN A 23 24.71 -10.20 -11.92
C GLN A 23 24.41 -11.34 -12.91
N PRO A 24 25.34 -11.67 -13.83
CA PRO A 24 25.11 -12.71 -14.79
C PRO A 24 24.90 -14.05 -14.08
N ALA A 25 23.81 -14.73 -14.44
CA ALA A 25 23.41 -16.01 -13.90
C ALA A 25 24.58 -17.03 -13.89
N LYS A 26 24.89 -17.55 -12.69
CA LYS A 26 26.09 -18.37 -12.41
C LYS A 26 26.01 -19.79 -12.99
N SER A 27 24.82 -20.25 -13.39
CA SER A 27 24.58 -21.56 -14.03
C SER A 27 23.78 -21.43 -15.34
N ALA A 28 23.83 -22.47 -16.18
CA ALA A 28 22.99 -22.57 -17.39
C ALA A 28 21.48 -22.68 -17.04
N GLU A 29 21.18 -23.34 -15.92
CA GLU A 29 19.82 -23.44 -15.38
C GLU A 29 19.29 -22.06 -14.97
N ASP A 30 20.12 -21.25 -14.30
CA ASP A 30 19.77 -19.90 -13.87
C ASP A 30 19.49 -18.97 -15.06
N ARG A 31 20.23 -19.15 -16.17
CA ARG A 31 19.96 -18.40 -17.42
C ARG A 31 18.61 -18.77 -18.01
N LYS A 32 18.25 -20.05 -18.00
CA LYS A 32 16.96 -20.53 -18.48
C LYS A 32 15.81 -20.03 -17.59
N ALA A 33 16.01 -20.03 -16.27
CA ALA A 33 15.05 -19.48 -15.32
C ALA A 33 14.88 -17.97 -15.49
N ALA A 34 15.98 -17.22 -15.64
CA ALA A 34 15.93 -15.78 -15.89
C ALA A 34 15.21 -15.45 -17.20
N SER A 35 15.48 -16.20 -18.28
CA SER A 35 14.77 -16.03 -19.56
C SER A 35 13.27 -16.37 -19.47
N ALA A 36 12.89 -17.38 -18.68
CA ALA A 36 11.49 -17.70 -18.46
C ALA A 36 10.76 -16.59 -17.67
N LEU A 37 11.40 -16.02 -16.65
CA LEU A 37 10.83 -14.90 -15.89
C LEU A 37 10.75 -13.62 -16.72
N ALA A 38 11.79 -13.30 -17.51
CA ALA A 38 11.79 -12.15 -18.41
C ALA A 38 10.71 -12.27 -19.51
N SER A 39 10.42 -13.49 -19.97
CA SER A 39 9.33 -13.74 -20.93
C SER A 39 7.94 -13.55 -20.32
N LEU A 40 7.80 -13.73 -19.01
CA LEU A 40 6.55 -13.50 -18.27
C LEU A 40 6.30 -12.01 -18.00
N ASP A 41 7.37 -11.26 -17.68
CA ASP A 41 7.33 -9.81 -17.42
C ASP A 41 7.13 -8.99 -18.69
N ALA A 42 7.65 -9.45 -19.83
CA ALA A 42 7.46 -8.85 -21.15
C ALA A 42 6.00 -8.90 -21.65
N GLY A 43 5.04 -9.32 -20.81
CA GLY A 43 3.62 -9.27 -21.09
C GLY A 43 3.29 -10.04 -22.37
N GLY A 44 3.87 -11.23 -22.51
CA GLY A 44 3.53 -12.13 -23.60
C GLY A 44 2.01 -12.20 -23.69
N ASP A 45 1.48 -11.77 -24.85
CA ASP A 45 0.09 -11.90 -25.27
C ASP A 45 -0.26 -13.38 -25.49
N ASP A 46 0.16 -14.27 -24.59
CA ASP A 46 -0.67 -15.37 -24.16
C ASP A 46 -1.77 -14.77 -23.25
N SER A 47 -2.50 -13.82 -23.83
CA SER A 47 -3.93 -13.72 -23.67
C SER A 47 -4.46 -15.09 -24.08
N GLY A 48 -4.32 -16.06 -23.18
CA GLY A 48 -5.17 -17.22 -23.16
C GLY A 48 -6.55 -16.62 -23.27
N SER A 49 -7.12 -16.70 -24.47
CA SER A 49 -8.47 -16.30 -24.80
C SER A 49 -9.43 -17.29 -24.15
N GLY A 50 -9.16 -17.64 -22.89
CA GLY A 50 -10.14 -18.10 -21.95
C GLY A 50 -11.19 -17.02 -21.97
N GLN A 51 -12.34 -17.43 -22.48
CA GLN A 51 -13.50 -16.60 -22.74
C GLN A 51 -13.89 -15.89 -21.45
N VAL A 52 -13.26 -14.74 -21.19
CA VAL A 52 -13.61 -13.89 -20.07
C VAL A 52 -14.97 -13.33 -20.40
N ASP A 53 -15.97 -13.77 -19.66
CA ASP A 53 -17.31 -13.20 -19.76
C ASP A 53 -17.21 -11.76 -19.24
N VAL A 54 -17.06 -10.82 -20.18
CA VAL A 54 -16.86 -9.40 -19.91
C VAL A 54 -18.04 -8.84 -19.13
N ASP A 55 -19.25 -9.38 -19.32
CA ASP A 55 -20.43 -9.01 -18.55
C ASP A 55 -20.36 -9.53 -17.10
N ALA A 56 -19.89 -10.77 -16.90
CA ALA A 56 -19.66 -11.30 -15.55
C ALA A 56 -18.54 -10.53 -14.84
N ALA A 57 -17.46 -10.17 -15.55
CA ALA A 57 -16.38 -9.35 -15.03
C ALA A 57 -16.85 -7.94 -14.68
N GLN A 58 -17.61 -7.28 -15.56
CA GLN A 58 -18.19 -5.96 -15.31
C GLN A 58 -19.19 -6.00 -14.14
N LYS A 59 -20.03 -7.03 -14.04
CA LYS A 59 -20.92 -7.23 -12.88
C LYS A 59 -20.15 -7.46 -11.59
N ALA A 60 -19.09 -8.26 -11.63
CA ALA A 60 -18.23 -8.51 -10.47
C ALA A 60 -17.49 -7.23 -10.04
N ILE A 61 -16.95 -6.44 -10.98
CA ILE A 61 -16.30 -5.14 -10.70
C ILE A 61 -17.32 -4.14 -10.13
N LYS A 62 -18.53 -4.10 -10.71
CA LYS A 62 -19.62 -3.25 -10.20
C LYS A 62 -20.11 -3.70 -8.82
N GLY A 63 -20.13 -5.00 -8.55
CA GLY A 63 -20.46 -5.59 -7.25
C GLY A 63 -19.35 -5.41 -6.21
N LEU A 64 -18.09 -5.41 -6.63
CA LEU A 64 -16.93 -5.14 -5.75
C LEU A 64 -16.96 -3.71 -5.22
N GLY A 65 -17.48 -2.76 -6.00
CA GLY A 65 -17.78 -1.40 -5.54
C GLY A 65 -18.83 -1.31 -4.42
N GLY A 66 -19.55 -2.42 -4.12
CA GLY A 66 -20.54 -2.53 -3.05
C GLY A 66 -20.20 -3.51 -1.93
N ALA A 67 -19.26 -4.46 -2.13
CA ALA A 67 -19.02 -5.55 -1.17
C ALA A 67 -17.93 -5.29 -0.11
N THR A 68 -17.09 -4.26 -0.27
CA THR A 68 -16.16 -3.80 0.79
C THR A 68 -16.43 -2.36 1.25
N ALA A 69 -17.44 -1.73 0.66
CA ALA A 69 -17.94 -0.45 1.09
C ALA A 69 -19.20 -0.66 1.93
N ALA A 70 -19.02 -1.05 3.20
CA ALA A 70 -19.72 -0.31 4.24
C ALA A 70 -19.21 1.14 4.16
N LYS A 71 -19.56 1.86 3.08
CA LYS A 71 -19.61 3.32 3.03
C LYS A 71 -20.70 3.64 4.03
N LYS A 72 -20.31 3.63 5.32
CA LYS A 72 -20.97 4.38 6.37
C LYS A 72 -21.24 5.70 5.71
N GLU A 73 -22.52 5.98 5.43
CA GLU A 73 -22.95 7.14 4.68
C GLU A 73 -22.17 8.32 5.22
N VAL A 74 -21.15 8.76 4.47
CA VAL A 74 -20.38 9.93 4.85
C VAL A 74 -21.30 11.05 4.47
N LYS A 75 -22.28 11.30 5.36
CA LYS A 75 -23.10 12.49 5.32
C LYS A 75 -22.14 13.63 5.01
N ASN A 76 -22.52 14.52 4.08
CA ASN A 76 -21.75 15.73 3.80
C ASN A 76 -21.83 16.64 5.04
N VAL A 77 -21.14 16.24 6.10
CA VAL A 77 -21.00 16.96 7.36
C VAL A 77 -19.94 18.00 7.11
N LYS A 78 -20.35 19.26 7.24
CA LYS A 78 -19.40 20.38 7.27
C LYS A 78 -18.62 20.27 8.57
N VAL A 79 -17.30 20.22 8.46
CA VAL A 79 -16.39 20.12 9.59
C VAL A 79 -15.66 21.45 9.71
N ASP A 80 -15.54 21.96 10.93
CA ASP A 80 -14.79 23.19 11.18
C ASP A 80 -13.27 22.93 11.12
N ALA A 81 -12.52 23.88 10.57
CA ALA A 81 -11.08 23.76 10.46
C ALA A 81 -10.36 23.83 11.82
N ALA A 82 -10.91 24.60 12.76
CA ALA A 82 -10.39 24.69 14.13
C ALA A 82 -10.58 23.36 14.87
N ASP A 83 -11.71 22.68 14.68
CA ASP A 83 -11.95 21.36 15.27
C ASP A 83 -10.99 20.31 14.70
N VAL A 84 -10.72 20.37 13.39
CA VAL A 84 -9.71 19.48 12.77
C VAL A 84 -8.32 19.75 13.36
N ALA A 85 -7.92 21.02 13.53
CA ALA A 85 -6.63 21.38 14.10
C ALA A 85 -6.51 20.90 15.56
N LEU A 86 -7.53 21.15 16.38
CA LEU A 86 -7.58 20.69 17.77
C LEU A 86 -7.39 19.18 17.88
N LEU A 87 -8.08 18.39 17.05
CA LEU A 87 -7.97 16.93 17.09
C LEU A 87 -6.63 16.41 16.56
N VAL A 88 -5.97 17.13 15.65
CA VAL A 88 -4.62 16.81 15.19
C VAL A 88 -3.62 17.02 16.33
N ASP A 89 -3.73 18.14 17.04
CA ASP A 89 -2.77 18.53 18.09
C ASP A 89 -2.96 17.71 19.38
N GLU A 90 -4.20 17.50 19.82
CA GLU A 90 -4.49 16.86 21.12
C GLU A 90 -4.50 15.33 21.07
N LEU A 91 -4.87 14.73 19.93
CA LEU A 91 -4.96 13.27 19.77
C LEU A 91 -3.83 12.70 18.91
N GLU A 92 -2.87 13.54 18.49
CA GLU A 92 -1.76 13.20 17.60
C GLU A 92 -2.21 12.48 16.31
N LEU A 93 -3.39 12.85 15.81
CA LEU A 93 -3.96 12.26 14.60
C LEU A 93 -3.46 12.99 13.36
N THR A 94 -3.29 12.25 12.26
CA THR A 94 -3.11 12.90 10.96
C THR A 94 -4.39 13.66 10.57
N LYS A 95 -4.24 14.77 9.86
CA LYS A 95 -5.36 15.58 9.32
C LYS A 95 -6.50 14.76 8.67
N PRO A 96 -6.24 13.73 7.82
CA PRO A 96 -7.32 12.91 7.26
C PRO A 96 -8.06 12.11 8.34
N LYS A 97 -7.36 11.58 9.36
CA LYS A 97 -7.97 10.82 10.45
C LYS A 97 -8.81 11.68 11.39
N ALA A 98 -8.33 12.87 11.74
CA ALA A 98 -9.11 13.85 12.50
C ALA A 98 -10.40 14.23 11.76
N THR A 99 -10.30 14.48 10.45
CA THR A 99 -11.47 14.83 9.61
C THR A 99 -12.47 13.66 9.52
N GLU A 100 -11.99 12.43 9.40
CA GLU A 100 -12.81 11.22 9.39
C GLU A 100 -13.56 11.03 10.72
N LEU A 101 -12.84 11.21 11.85
CA LEU A 101 -13.41 11.09 13.19
C LEU A 101 -14.51 12.14 13.42
N LEU A 102 -14.32 13.38 12.98
CA LEU A 102 -15.34 14.42 13.06
C LEU A 102 -16.56 14.09 12.19
N LYS A 103 -16.36 13.66 10.94
CA LYS A 103 -17.47 13.25 10.05
C LYS A 103 -18.27 12.09 10.61
N ALA A 104 -17.60 11.13 11.26
CA ALA A 104 -18.24 9.99 11.91
C ALA A 104 -19.08 10.38 13.14
N ASN A 105 -18.88 11.58 13.69
CA ASN A 105 -19.53 12.11 14.89
C ASN A 105 -20.29 13.41 14.62
N ASP A 106 -20.86 13.56 13.42
CA ASP A 106 -21.71 14.69 13.02
C ASP A 106 -21.02 16.07 13.08
N GLY A 107 -19.68 16.09 13.07
CA GLY A 107 -18.88 17.33 13.13
C GLY A 107 -18.70 17.87 14.54
N ASP A 108 -19.12 17.13 15.57
CA ASP A 108 -18.99 17.54 16.98
C ASP A 108 -17.66 17.03 17.55
N ALA A 109 -16.74 17.96 17.85
CA ALA A 109 -15.43 17.68 18.42
C ALA A 109 -15.51 17.00 19.80
N VAL A 110 -16.44 17.40 20.66
CA VAL A 110 -16.58 16.81 22.01
C VAL A 110 -17.09 15.38 21.91
N LYS A 111 -18.08 15.14 21.04
CA LYS A 111 -18.59 13.79 20.77
C LYS A 111 -17.51 12.90 20.14
N ALA A 112 -16.74 13.44 19.20
CA ALA A 112 -15.61 12.77 18.56
C ALA A 112 -14.52 12.35 19.56
N MET A 113 -14.05 13.26 20.41
CA MET A 113 -13.04 12.97 21.43
C MET A 113 -13.55 11.92 22.44
N LYS A 114 -14.80 12.03 22.88
CA LYS A 114 -15.44 11.03 23.76
C LYS A 114 -15.57 9.66 23.10
N ALA A 115 -15.84 9.62 21.79
CA ALA A 115 -15.92 8.37 21.05
C ALA A 115 -14.54 7.72 20.91
N TYR A 116 -13.50 8.50 20.64
CA TYR A 116 -12.12 8.04 20.53
C TYR A 116 -11.58 7.39 21.81
N LEU A 117 -11.93 7.93 22.97
CA LEU A 117 -11.54 7.34 24.26
C LEU A 117 -12.25 6.01 24.58
N ARG A 118 -13.36 5.72 23.89
CA ARG A 118 -14.13 4.48 24.05
C ARG A 118 -13.94 3.49 22.90
N SER A 119 -13.20 3.88 21.86
CA SER A 119 -12.94 3.04 20.68
C SER A 119 -11.78 2.08 20.90
#